data_AF-A0A1B2HLG7-F1
#
_entry.id   AF-A0A1B2HLG7-F1
#
_cell.length_a   1.000
_cell.length_b   1.000
_cell.length_c   1.000
_cell.angle_alpha   90.00
_cell.angle_beta   90.00
_cell.angle_gamma   90.00
#
_symmetry.space_group_name_H-M   'P 1'
#
loop_
_entity.id
_entity.type
_entity.pdbx_description
1 polymer ?
#
loop_
_entity_poly.entity_id
_entity_poly.type
_entity_poly.pdbx_seq_one_letter_code
_entity_poly.pdbx_strand_id
1 'polypeptide(L)'
;MAFAVIRGEFAGSTWDAVARRFDELRWGNKDFASHQYVRDVIASVVDSGVAGRLGVTTSMHDLVVVSLETTNGHYETIKVHAPGVLAPVDDGCFVLTFYGNKRRKRGCQVVEQHPVADAVPAFWRMVGEKFGVTRDPGQPTG
;
A
#
# COMPACT_ATOMS: atom_id res chain seq x y z
N MET A 1 5.66 -16.04 5.37
CA MET A 1 4.76 -16.39 4.25
C MET A 1 4.47 -15.12 3.47
N ALA A 2 4.76 -15.11 2.17
CA ALA A 2 4.47 -13.96 1.32
C ALA A 2 2.95 -13.91 1.06
N PHE A 3 2.27 -12.86 1.52
CA PHE A 3 0.87 -12.57 1.16
C PHE A 3 0.82 -12.20 -0.33
N ALA A 4 0.91 -13.18 -1.22
CA ALA A 4 0.89 -12.94 -2.67
C ALA A 4 -0.55 -12.87 -3.19
N VAL A 5 -1.51 -13.51 -2.51
CA VAL A 5 -2.95 -13.48 -2.82
C VAL A 5 -3.72 -13.73 -1.54
N ILE A 6 -4.65 -12.85 -1.18
CA ILE A 6 -5.61 -13.10 -0.08
C ILE A 6 -6.84 -13.78 -0.68
N ARG A 7 -7.19 -14.95 -0.14
CA ARG A 7 -8.37 -15.75 -0.53
C ARG A 7 -9.37 -15.78 0.62
N GLY A 8 -10.67 -15.71 0.31
CA GLY A 8 -11.74 -15.64 1.32
C GLY A 8 -12.05 -14.21 1.73
N GLU A 9 -12.74 -13.99 2.85
CA GLU A 9 -13.03 -12.64 3.38
C GLU A 9 -11.75 -11.93 3.82
N PHE A 10 -11.55 -10.68 3.40
CA PHE A 10 -10.40 -9.89 3.82
C PHE A 10 -10.57 -9.41 5.26
N ALA A 11 -9.92 -10.09 6.20
CA ALA A 11 -9.76 -9.63 7.58
C ALA A 11 -8.59 -8.64 7.69
N GLY A 12 -8.80 -7.42 7.20
CA GLY A 12 -7.85 -6.31 7.29
C GLY A 12 -7.84 -5.61 8.64
N SER A 13 -6.92 -4.66 8.79
CA SER A 13 -6.97 -3.64 9.84
C SER A 13 -7.64 -2.36 9.32
N THR A 14 -8.04 -1.45 10.21
CA THR A 14 -8.44 -0.11 9.81
C THR A 14 -7.21 0.74 9.48
N TRP A 15 -7.38 1.73 8.61
CA TRP A 15 -6.33 2.68 8.27
C TRP A 15 -5.80 3.42 9.51
N ASP A 16 -6.67 3.79 10.44
CA ASP A 16 -6.27 4.42 11.71
C ASP A 16 -5.42 3.50 12.60
N ALA A 17 -5.78 2.22 12.68
CA ALA A 17 -5.02 1.25 13.46
C ALA A 17 -3.62 1.03 12.87
N VAL A 18 -3.51 0.99 11.54
CA VAL A 18 -2.22 0.89 10.83
C VAL A 18 -1.40 2.16 10.99
N ALA A 19 -2.01 3.35 10.86
CA ALA A 19 -1.35 4.63 11.10
C ALA A 19 -0.74 4.69 12.51
N ARG A 20 -1.54 4.37 13.54
CA ARG A 20 -1.08 4.34 14.93
C ARG A 20 0.08 3.36 15.14
N ARG A 21 0.01 2.17 14.55
CA ARG A 21 1.09 1.17 14.64
C ARG A 21 2.40 1.70 14.04
N PHE A 22 2.36 2.38 12.90
CA PHE A 22 3.56 2.96 12.29
C PHE A 22 4.11 4.15 13.09
N ASP A 23 3.25 4.90 13.78
CA ASP A 23 3.68 5.95 14.70
C ASP A 23 4.38 5.39 15.94
N GLU A 24 3.83 4.32 16.54
CA GLU A 24 4.45 3.59 17.66
C GLU A 24 5.84 3.04 17.29
N LEU A 25 5.98 2.45 16.10
CA LEU A 25 7.26 1.95 15.60
C LEU A 25 8.30 3.07 15.42
N ARG A 26 7.88 4.27 15.01
CA ARG A 26 8.76 5.45 14.93
C ARG A 26 9.25 5.88 16.30
N TRP A 27 8.38 5.91 17.31
CA TRP A 27 8.79 6.29 18.67
C TRP A 27 9.77 5.29 19.29
N GLY A 28 9.64 4.01 18.97
CA GLY A 28 10.50 2.95 19.50
C GLY A 28 11.83 2.73 18.76
N ASN A 29 12.01 3.28 17.56
CA ASN A 29 13.16 2.97 16.72
C ASN A 29 13.68 4.20 15.94
N LYS A 30 14.92 4.64 16.25
CA LYS A 30 15.55 5.81 15.61
C LYS A 30 15.80 5.63 14.12
N ASP A 31 15.95 4.39 13.65
CA ASP A 31 16.20 4.09 12.23
C ASP A 31 14.90 4.07 11.40
N PHE A 32 13.74 4.24 12.04
CA PHE A 32 12.43 4.27 11.39
C PHE A 32 12.16 5.56 10.60
N ALA A 33 13.06 6.55 10.66
CA ALA A 33 13.02 7.73 9.78
C ALA A 33 13.03 7.34 8.30
N SER A 34 13.72 6.25 7.96
CA SER A 34 13.75 5.66 6.62
C SER A 34 12.39 5.16 6.12
N HIS A 35 11.37 5.05 6.99
CA HIS A 35 10.03 4.55 6.66
C HIS A 35 8.97 5.66 6.56
N GLN A 36 9.39 6.94 6.57
CA GLN A 36 8.46 8.08 6.53
C GLN A 36 7.51 8.01 5.32
N TYR A 37 7.99 7.55 4.17
CA TYR A 37 7.17 7.42 2.96
C TYR A 37 5.97 6.46 3.12
N VAL A 38 6.07 5.43 3.97
CA VAL A 38 4.95 4.52 4.25
C VAL A 38 3.86 5.27 5.03
N ARG A 39 4.26 6.11 5.98
CA ARG A 39 3.34 6.98 6.74
C ARG A 39 2.70 8.01 5.83
N ASP A 40 3.47 8.60 4.91
CA ASP A 40 2.95 9.54 3.93
C ASP A 40 1.91 8.87 3.02
N VAL A 41 2.15 7.63 2.58
CA VAL A 41 1.15 6.85 1.83
C VAL A 41 -0.11 6.62 2.65
N ILE A 42 0.01 6.17 3.91
CA ILE A 42 -1.12 5.93 4.81
C ILE A 42 -1.96 7.20 5.01
N ALA A 43 -1.31 8.30 5.41
CA ALA A 43 -1.97 9.59 5.60
C ALA A 43 -2.70 10.01 4.34
N SER A 44 -2.06 9.82 3.19
CA SER A 44 -2.66 10.18 1.91
C SER A 44 -3.85 9.32 1.50
N VAL A 45 -4.01 8.10 2.04
CA VAL A 45 -5.22 7.28 1.87
C VAL A 45 -6.32 7.75 2.80
N VAL A 46 -6.00 8.06 4.05
CA VAL A 46 -6.96 8.63 4.99
C VAL A 46 -7.54 9.95 4.45
N ASP A 47 -6.69 10.82 3.91
CA ASP A 47 -7.08 12.13 3.37
C ASP A 47 -7.78 12.04 1.99
N SER A 48 -7.76 10.88 1.33
CA SER A 48 -8.22 10.76 -0.06
C SER A 48 -9.74 10.74 -0.26
N GLY A 49 -10.52 10.64 0.83
CA GLY A 49 -11.97 10.40 0.79
C GLY A 49 -12.39 9.01 0.30
N VAL A 50 -11.44 8.18 -0.19
CA VAL A 50 -11.73 6.84 -0.74
C VAL A 50 -11.17 5.69 0.10
N ALA A 51 -10.77 5.96 1.35
CA ALA A 51 -10.23 4.95 2.26
C ALA A 51 -11.17 3.74 2.44
N GLY A 52 -12.49 3.95 2.42
CA GLY A 52 -13.49 2.87 2.50
C GLY A 52 -13.52 1.93 1.30
N ARG A 53 -12.87 2.27 0.19
CA ARG A 53 -12.75 1.42 -1.02
C ARG A 53 -11.47 0.59 -1.02
N LEU A 54 -10.56 0.86 -0.07
CA LEU A 54 -9.25 0.21 0.03
C LEU A 54 -9.11 -0.50 1.38
N GLY A 55 -8.74 -1.76 1.35
CA GLY A 55 -8.43 -2.54 2.54
C GLY A 55 -6.94 -2.48 2.85
N VAL A 56 -6.56 -2.50 4.13
CA VAL A 56 -5.16 -2.43 4.54
C VAL A 56 -4.79 -3.53 5.52
N THR A 57 -3.59 -4.07 5.38
CA THR A 57 -2.93 -4.92 6.37
C THR A 57 -1.42 -4.70 6.31
N THR A 58 -0.68 -5.25 7.27
CA THR A 58 0.77 -5.07 7.38
C THR A 58 1.48 -6.41 7.48
N SER A 59 2.63 -6.57 6.84
CA SER A 59 3.47 -7.77 6.93
C SER A 59 4.91 -7.39 7.28
N MET A 60 5.36 -7.71 8.50
CA MET A 60 6.62 -7.25 9.11
C MET A 60 6.75 -5.72 9.13
N HIS A 61 7.05 -5.11 7.98
CA HIS A 61 7.19 -3.67 7.74
C HIS A 61 6.50 -3.19 6.45
N ASP A 62 6.03 -4.11 5.61
CA ASP A 62 5.36 -3.77 4.35
C ASP A 62 3.91 -3.40 4.60
N LEU A 63 3.45 -2.36 3.91
CA LEU A 63 2.04 -2.03 3.80
C LEU A 63 1.44 -2.87 2.67
N VAL A 64 0.34 -3.57 2.93
CA VAL A 64 -0.40 -4.35 1.93
C VAL A 64 -1.77 -3.73 1.77
N VAL A 65 -2.07 -3.29 0.56
CA VAL A 65 -3.31 -2.62 0.19
C VAL A 65 -4.09 -3.48 -0.79
N VAL A 66 -5.39 -3.62 -0.59
CA VAL A 66 -6.30 -4.36 -1.48
C VAL A 66 -7.44 -3.47 -1.94
N SER A 67 -8.00 -3.76 -3.12
CA SER A 67 -9.30 -3.20 -3.50
C SER A 67 -10.43 -3.97 -2.81
N LEU A 68 -11.30 -3.26 -2.07
CA LEU A 68 -12.49 -3.86 -1.45
C LEU A 68 -13.65 -4.03 -2.44
N GLU A 69 -13.53 -3.46 -3.64
CA GLU A 69 -14.54 -3.56 -4.70
C GLU A 69 -14.47 -4.87 -5.49
N THR A 70 -13.63 -5.82 -5.06
CA THR A 70 -13.46 -7.09 -5.78
C THR A 70 -14.71 -7.95 -5.69
N THR A 71 -15.26 -8.31 -6.86
CA THR A 71 -16.51 -9.09 -7.00
C THR A 71 -16.28 -10.61 -7.09
N ASN A 72 -15.03 -11.07 -7.01
CA ASN A 72 -14.68 -12.46 -7.38
C ASN A 72 -13.98 -13.28 -6.27
N GLY A 73 -13.97 -12.79 -5.02
CA GLY A 73 -13.37 -13.51 -3.89
C GLY A 73 -11.83 -13.64 -3.94
N HIS A 74 -11.18 -12.94 -4.87
CA HIS A 74 -9.73 -12.81 -4.95
C HIS A 74 -9.34 -11.33 -4.82
N TYR A 75 -8.59 -11.00 -3.78
CA TYR A 75 -8.05 -9.66 -3.61
C TYR A 75 -6.75 -9.53 -4.37
N GLU A 76 -6.73 -8.59 -5.31
CA GLU A 76 -5.49 -8.08 -5.89
C GLU A 76 -4.82 -7.17 -4.85
N THR A 77 -3.50 -7.24 -4.73
CA THR A 77 -2.76 -6.54 -3.67
C THR A 77 -1.70 -5.63 -4.26
N ILE A 78 -1.57 -4.42 -3.71
CA ILE A 78 -0.40 -3.56 -3.88
C ILE A 78 0.38 -3.60 -2.57
N LYS A 79 1.68 -3.87 -2.64
CA LYS A 79 2.59 -3.79 -1.50
C LYS A 79 3.47 -2.58 -1.62
N VAL A 80 3.58 -1.82 -0.54
CA VAL A 80 4.61 -0.80 -0.34
C VAL A 80 5.67 -1.46 0.52
N HIS A 81 6.81 -1.78 -0.09
CA HIS A 81 7.89 -2.47 0.60
C HIS A 81 8.69 -1.49 1.43
N ALA A 82 8.95 -1.88 2.68
CA ALA A 82 9.96 -1.24 3.51
C ALA A 82 11.37 -1.59 3.01
N PRO A 83 12.39 -0.75 3.26
CA PRO A 83 13.77 -1.07 2.91
C PRO A 83 14.19 -2.26 3.76
N GLY A 84 14.68 -3.33 3.14
CA GLY A 84 15.04 -4.55 3.88
C GLY A 84 15.91 -5.48 3.07
N VAL A 85 16.66 -6.33 3.76
CA VAL A 85 17.68 -7.25 3.19
C VAL A 85 17.11 -8.18 2.10
N LEU A 86 15.80 -8.41 2.09
CA LEU A 86 15.12 -9.34 1.18
C LEU A 86 14.66 -8.73 -0.15
N ALA A 87 14.71 -7.40 -0.31
CA ALA A 87 14.45 -6.72 -1.57
C ALA A 87 15.64 -5.78 -1.85
N PRO A 88 16.44 -6.01 -2.91
CA PRO A 88 17.45 -5.03 -3.30
C PRO A 88 16.71 -3.77 -3.75
N VAL A 89 16.70 -2.76 -2.88
CA VAL A 89 16.16 -1.44 -3.14
C VAL A 89 17.35 -0.50 -3.15
N ASP A 90 17.50 0.31 -4.20
CA ASP A 90 18.57 1.31 -4.22
C ASP A 90 18.38 2.32 -3.08
N ASP A 91 19.47 2.86 -2.57
CA ASP A 91 19.45 3.87 -1.52
C ASP A 91 18.53 5.05 -1.91
N GLY A 92 17.64 5.44 -1.00
CA GLY A 92 16.67 6.52 -1.25
C GLY A 92 15.49 6.14 -2.14
N CYS A 93 15.34 4.86 -2.51
CA CYS A 93 14.18 4.35 -3.22
C CYS A 93 13.27 3.50 -2.32
N PHE A 94 12.09 3.21 -2.83
CA PHE A 94 11.17 2.22 -2.30
C PHE A 94 10.59 1.39 -3.45
N VAL A 95 10.00 0.24 -3.12
CA VAL A 95 9.42 -0.67 -4.12
C VAL A 95 7.91 -0.79 -3.93
N LEU A 96 7.19 -0.69 -5.03
CA LEU A 96 5.80 -1.08 -5.15
C LEU A 96 5.70 -2.42 -5.87
N THR A 97 5.00 -3.38 -5.27
CA THR A 97 4.67 -4.62 -5.95
C THR A 97 3.16 -4.82 -6.03
N PHE A 98 2.65 -4.90 -7.25
CA PHE A 98 1.30 -5.37 -7.52
C PHE A 98 1.28 -6.88 -7.74
N TYR A 99 0.33 -7.56 -7.09
CA TYR A 99 -0.01 -8.95 -7.35
C TYR A 99 -1.45 -9.03 -7.82
N GLY A 100 -1.63 -9.44 -9.08
CA GLY A 100 -2.92 -9.53 -9.76
C GLY A 100 -3.35 -10.98 -10.00
N ASN A 101 -4.59 -11.16 -10.43
CA ASN A 101 -5.06 -12.48 -10.84
C ASN A 101 -4.41 -12.89 -12.18
N LYS A 102 -3.86 -14.11 -12.24
CA LYS A 102 -3.27 -14.72 -13.45
C LYS A 102 -4.18 -14.70 -14.69
N ARG A 103 -5.50 -14.58 -14.54
CA ARG A 103 -6.47 -14.52 -15.64
C ARG A 103 -6.61 -13.14 -16.30
N ARG A 104 -6.10 -12.05 -15.72
CA ARG A 104 -6.14 -10.72 -16.36
C ARG A 104 -4.84 -10.44 -17.13
N LYS A 105 -4.97 -9.81 -18.32
CA LYS A 105 -3.85 -9.37 -19.18
C LYS A 105 -2.90 -8.32 -18.56
N ARG A 106 -3.18 -7.77 -17.37
CA ARG A 106 -2.44 -6.64 -16.74
C ARG A 106 -1.20 -7.06 -15.92
N GLY A 107 -0.68 -8.26 -16.16
CA GLY A 107 0.47 -8.83 -15.46
C GLY A 107 0.06 -9.53 -14.16
N CYS A 108 0.56 -10.76 -13.95
CA CYS A 108 0.34 -11.49 -12.70
C CYS A 108 1.12 -10.87 -11.52
N GLN A 109 2.21 -10.17 -11.83
CA GLN A 109 3.03 -9.43 -10.90
C GLN A 109 3.66 -8.23 -11.62
N VAL A 110 3.63 -7.06 -11.00
CA VAL A 110 4.35 -5.85 -11.47
C VAL A 110 5.16 -5.32 -10.31
N VAL A 111 6.46 -5.12 -10.52
CA VAL A 111 7.38 -4.57 -9.52
C VAL A 111 7.91 -3.26 -10.08
N GLU A 112 7.77 -2.18 -9.33
CA GLU A 112 8.27 -0.86 -9.70
C GLU A 112 9.08 -0.27 -8.54
N GLN A 113 10.25 0.26 -8.86
CA GLN A 113 11.08 0.99 -7.91
C GLN A 113 11.02 2.48 -8.22
N HIS A 114 10.86 3.30 -7.18
CA HIS A 114 10.72 4.75 -7.29
C HIS A 114 11.51 5.46 -6.19
N PRO A 115 11.91 6.73 -6.37
CA PRO A 115 12.43 7.56 -5.29
C PRO A 115 11.40 7.70 -4.16
N VAL A 116 11.84 7.74 -2.90
CA VAL A 116 10.93 7.93 -1.75
C VAL A 116 10.12 9.23 -1.84
N ALA A 117 10.67 10.26 -2.49
CA ALA A 117 9.99 11.54 -2.74
C ALA A 117 8.72 11.37 -3.60
N ASP A 118 8.70 10.34 -4.45
CA ASP A 118 7.58 10.03 -5.34
C ASP A 118 6.63 8.98 -4.76
N ALA A 119 6.79 8.61 -3.48
CA ALA A 119 6.06 7.47 -2.92
C ALA A 119 4.55 7.61 -3.01
N VAL A 120 4.06 8.78 -2.63
CA VAL A 120 2.66 9.13 -2.72
C VAL A 120 2.15 9.13 -4.17
N PRO A 121 2.71 9.91 -5.12
CA PRO A 121 2.21 9.93 -6.49
C PRO A 121 2.34 8.56 -7.21
N ALA A 122 3.44 7.84 -7.00
CA ALA A 122 3.63 6.52 -7.60
C ALA A 122 2.62 5.49 -7.07
N PHE A 123 2.35 5.50 -5.76
CA PHE A 123 1.33 4.64 -5.16
C PHE A 123 -0.05 4.89 -5.77
N TRP A 124 -0.47 6.17 -5.86
CA TRP A 124 -1.78 6.50 -6.41
C TRP A 124 -1.91 6.25 -7.90
N ARG A 125 -0.82 6.40 -8.68
CA ARG A 125 -0.79 5.94 -10.08
C ARG A 125 -1.09 4.45 -10.17
N MET A 126 -0.43 3.63 -9.34
CA MET A 126 -0.65 2.18 -9.34
C MET A 126 -2.05 1.80 -8.87
N VAL A 127 -2.59 2.46 -7.83
CA VAL A 127 -3.97 2.26 -7.36
C VAL A 127 -4.98 2.61 -8.46
N GLY A 128 -4.81 3.73 -9.16
CA GLY A 128 -5.66 4.11 -10.30
C GLY A 128 -5.56 3.12 -11.45
N GLU A 129 -4.35 2.72 -11.83
CA GLU A 129 -4.13 1.80 -12.96
C GLU A 129 -4.64 0.38 -12.67
N LYS A 130 -4.42 -0.13 -11.46
CA LYS A 130 -4.70 -1.53 -11.13
C LYS A 130 -6.07 -1.71 -10.50
N PHE A 131 -6.45 -0.85 -9.56
CA PHE A 131 -7.73 -0.95 -8.84
C PHE A 131 -8.84 -0.08 -9.45
N GLY A 132 -8.53 0.87 -10.34
CA GLY A 132 -9.53 1.80 -10.87
C GLY A 132 -10.02 2.81 -9.82
N VAL A 133 -9.29 2.96 -8.71
CA VAL A 133 -9.60 3.89 -7.63
C VAL A 133 -8.73 5.13 -7.79
N THR A 134 -9.35 6.30 -7.87
CA THR A 134 -8.64 7.58 -7.84
C THR A 134 -8.99 8.30 -6.55
N ARG A 135 -8.07 9.14 -6.06
CA ARG A 135 -8.43 10.11 -5.02
C ARG A 135 -9.60 10.96 -5.51
N ASP A 136 -10.50 11.30 -4.61
CA ASP A 136 -11.48 12.34 -4.91
C ASP A 136 -10.83 13.69 -4.59
N PRO A 137 -10.53 14.56 -5.57
CA PRO A 137 -9.85 15.83 -5.31
C PRO A 137 -10.75 16.86 -4.60
N GLY A 138 -11.93 16.48 -4.10
CA GLY A 138 -12.86 17.41 -3.46
C GLY A 138 -13.79 16.78 -2.44
N GLN A 139 -13.33 16.64 -1.21
CA GLN A 139 -14.22 16.80 -0.06
C GLN A 139 -13.59 17.84 0.88
N PRO A 140 -14.08 19.10 0.90
CA PRO A 140 -13.66 20.04 1.93
C PRO A 140 -14.13 19.50 3.27
N THR A 141 -13.20 19.35 4.21
CA THR A 141 -13.50 19.24 5.63
C THR A 141 -14.26 20.52 6.02
N GLY A 142 -15.57 20.38 6.20
CA GLY A 142 -16.42 21.40 6.80
C GLY A 142 -16.11 21.57 8.29
#